data_AF-A0A2M6ZB48-F1
#
_entry.id   AF-A0A2M6ZB48-F1
#
_cell.length_a   1.000
_cell.length_b   1.000
_cell.length_c   1.000
_cell.angle_alpha   90.00
_cell.angle_beta   90.00
_cell.angle_gamma   90.00
#
_symmetry.space_group_name_H-M   'P 1'
#
loop_
_entity.id
_entity.type
_entity.pdbx_description
1 polymer ?
#
loop_
_entity_poly.entity_id
_entity_poly.type
_entity_poly.pdbx_seq_one_letter_code
_entity_poly.pdbx_strand_id
1 'polypeptide(L)'
;MKKSHKLSIFFCTRTFESEAVFLPKAPNSLEVRGVSMACSSMVKDIFLLKAFEAGADAVTVWVCPEGKCRHVEGNLRARKRVERVKALLEAIGFNGRRLTFFNLIPGDLASASDILEGIVATFNIIDGGPSKVSGCCFPGNAALKIQSPFGSNHSIQTDFR
;
A
#
# COMPACT_ATOMS: atom_id res chain seq x y z
N MET A 1 4.48 -13.11 24.97
CA MET A 1 3.53 -11.98 24.85
C MET A 1 3.27 -11.75 23.36
N LYS A 2 2.02 -11.82 22.88
CA LYS A 2 1.71 -11.54 21.48
C LYS A 2 1.95 -10.04 21.24
N LYS A 3 2.91 -9.69 20.37
CA LYS A 3 3.20 -8.30 20.02
C LYS A 3 1.99 -7.76 19.22
N SER A 4 1.47 -6.60 19.63
CA SER A 4 0.44 -5.89 18.87
C SER A 4 1.13 -4.90 17.95
N HIS A 5 0.88 -4.99 16.64
CA HIS A 5 1.47 -4.09 15.66
C HIS A 5 0.53 -2.94 15.35
N LYS A 6 1.06 -1.73 15.21
CA LYS A 6 0.28 -0.55 14.84
C LYS A 6 0.36 -0.29 13.33
N LEU A 7 -0.79 -0.29 12.66
CA LEU A 7 -0.90 0.01 11.23
C LEU A 7 -1.67 1.32 11.02
N SER A 8 -1.07 2.25 10.29
CA SER A 8 -1.79 3.43 9.78
C SER A 8 -2.22 3.22 8.33
N ILE A 9 -3.50 3.41 8.04
CA ILE A 9 -4.11 3.23 6.71
C ILE A 9 -4.55 4.57 6.17
N PHE A 10 -3.89 5.07 5.12
CA PHE A 10 -4.33 6.24 4.39
C PHE A 10 -5.26 5.79 3.26
N PHE A 11 -6.55 6.11 3.34
CA PHE A 11 -7.51 5.66 2.32
C PHE A 11 -8.27 6.82 1.68
N CYS A 12 -8.54 6.66 0.38
CA CYS A 12 -9.38 7.58 -0.37
C CYS A 12 -10.86 7.34 -0.03
N THR A 13 -11.63 8.40 0.26
CA THR A 13 -13.07 8.31 0.55
C THR A 13 -13.90 7.76 -0.61
N ARG A 14 -13.34 7.74 -1.82
CA ARG A 14 -13.94 7.07 -2.99
C ARG A 14 -13.72 5.56 -3.00
N THR A 15 -12.69 5.06 -2.31
CA THR A 15 -12.42 3.63 -2.21
C THR A 15 -13.18 3.03 -1.04
N PHE A 16 -13.10 3.68 0.12
CA PHE A 16 -13.88 3.33 1.32
C PHE A 16 -14.43 4.60 1.95
N GLU A 17 -15.71 4.61 2.29
CA GLU A 17 -16.36 5.78 2.87
C GLU A 17 -15.81 6.11 4.27
N SER A 18 -15.58 5.08 5.08
CA SER A 18 -15.04 5.21 6.43
C SER A 18 -14.18 4.00 6.80
N GLU A 19 -13.34 4.16 7.84
CA GLU A 19 -12.52 3.06 8.35
C GLU A 19 -13.35 1.93 8.97
N ALA A 20 -14.56 2.24 9.47
CA ALA A 20 -15.50 1.26 10.02
C ALA A 20 -15.89 0.16 9.02
N VAL A 21 -15.70 0.40 7.72
CA VAL A 21 -15.98 -0.58 6.65
C VAL A 21 -14.97 -1.72 6.66
N PHE A 22 -13.69 -1.43 6.90
CA PHE A 22 -12.61 -2.44 6.83
C PHE A 22 -12.04 -2.84 8.20
N LEU A 23 -12.23 -2.04 9.25
CA LEU A 23 -11.80 -2.38 10.61
C LEU A 23 -12.31 -3.75 11.11
N PRO A 24 -13.56 -4.19 10.84
CA PRO A 24 -14.03 -5.52 11.23
C PRO A 24 -13.30 -6.68 10.55
N LYS A 25 -12.56 -6.42 9.47
CA LYS A 25 -11.73 -7.42 8.78
C LYS A 25 -10.29 -7.43 9.27
N ALA A 26 -9.91 -6.49 10.14
CA ALA A 26 -8.57 -6.45 10.68
C ALA A 26 -8.34 -7.62 11.66
N PRO A 27 -7.20 -8.33 11.54
CA PRO A 27 -6.86 -9.37 12.50
C PRO A 27 -6.56 -8.76 13.87
N ASN A 28 -6.89 -9.49 14.94
CA ASN A 28 -6.74 -9.03 16.34
C ASN A 28 -5.28 -8.71 16.76
N SER A 29 -4.29 -9.11 15.97
CA SER A 29 -2.87 -8.81 16.18
C SER A 29 -2.47 -7.41 15.68
N LEU A 30 -3.41 -6.65 15.12
CA LEU A 30 -3.15 -5.39 14.43
C LEU A 30 -4.04 -4.28 15.00
N GLU A 31 -3.43 -3.26 15.59
CA GLU A 31 -4.09 -2.01 15.94
C GLU A 31 -4.12 -1.12 14.69
N VAL A 32 -5.28 -1.04 14.05
CA VAL A 32 -5.47 -0.28 12.82
C VAL A 32 -5.97 1.13 13.13
N ARG A 33 -5.36 2.13 12.50
CA ARG A 33 -5.83 3.52 12.50
C ARG A 33 -6.01 4.00 11.06
N GLY A 34 -7.24 4.32 10.68
CA GLY A 34 -7.57 4.88 9.38
C GLY A 34 -7.43 6.40 9.37
N VAL A 35 -6.85 6.90 8.28
CA VAL A 35 -6.78 8.33 7.95
C VAL A 35 -7.53 8.51 6.65
N SER A 36 -8.72 9.10 6.73
CA SER A 36 -9.53 9.38 5.55
C SER A 36 -8.97 10.57 4.77
N MET A 37 -8.96 10.44 3.44
CA MET A 37 -8.55 11.51 2.54
C MET A 37 -9.57 11.64 1.42
N ALA A 38 -9.88 12.87 1.00
CA ALA A 38 -10.77 13.09 -0.14
C ALA A 38 -10.23 12.47 -1.44
N CYS A 39 -8.90 12.44 -1.60
CA CYS A 39 -8.21 11.78 -2.70
C CYS A 39 -6.78 11.40 -2.31
N SER A 40 -6.23 10.38 -2.99
CA SER A 40 -4.82 10.02 -2.92
C SER A 40 -3.86 11.14 -3.33
N SER A 41 -4.33 12.15 -4.08
CA SER A 41 -3.52 13.32 -4.42
C SER A 41 -3.05 14.12 -3.20
N MET A 42 -3.75 13.98 -2.06
CA MET A 42 -3.40 14.61 -0.78
C MET A 42 -2.24 13.92 -0.06
N VAL A 43 -1.89 12.69 -0.46
CA VAL A 43 -0.75 11.97 0.12
C VAL A 43 0.52 12.75 -0.18
N LYS A 44 1.19 13.18 0.88
CA LYS A 44 2.48 13.86 0.85
C LYS A 44 3.44 13.09 1.74
N ASP A 45 4.72 13.16 1.38
CA ASP A 45 5.81 12.49 2.08
C ASP A 45 5.79 12.79 3.58
N ILE A 46 5.53 14.04 3.96
CA ILE A 46 5.44 14.49 5.36
C ILE A 46 4.35 13.75 6.16
N PHE A 47 3.21 13.41 5.55
CA PHE A 47 2.14 12.71 6.25
C PHE A 47 2.50 11.25 6.51
N LEU A 48 3.16 10.61 5.55
CA LEU A 48 3.64 9.23 5.68
C LEU A 48 4.71 9.15 6.78
N LEU A 49 5.65 10.10 6.78
CA LEU A 49 6.71 10.17 7.80
C LEU A 49 6.14 10.49 9.19
N LYS A 50 5.17 11.42 9.29
CA LYS A 50 4.48 11.71 10.55
C LYS A 50 3.73 10.51 11.12
N ALA A 51 3.20 9.63 10.27
CA ALA A 51 2.55 8.41 10.74
C ALA A 51 3.57 7.46 11.40
N PHE A 52 4.77 7.32 10.83
CA PHE A 52 5.86 6.58 11.47
C PHE A 52 6.33 7.26 12.77
N GLU A 53 6.46 8.59 12.79
CA GLU A 53 6.80 9.37 13.99
C GLU A 53 5.77 9.21 15.12
N ALA A 54 4.48 9.09 14.77
CA ALA A 54 3.40 8.80 15.71
C ALA A 54 3.43 7.36 16.28
N GLY A 55 4.40 6.54 15.88
CA GLY A 55 4.60 5.17 16.37
C GLY A 55 3.86 4.10 15.58
N ALA A 56 3.54 4.35 14.30
CA ALA A 56 3.06 3.29 13.42
C ALA A 56 4.21 2.34 13.05
N ASP A 57 3.99 1.03 13.20
CA ASP A 57 4.95 0.00 12.79
C ASP A 57 4.99 -0.14 11.26
N ALA A 58 3.83 0.03 10.61
CA ALA A 58 3.69 0.13 9.17
C ALA A 58 2.67 1.19 8.77
N VAL A 59 2.79 1.62 7.52
CA VAL A 59 1.87 2.53 6.86
C VAL A 59 1.45 1.91 5.53
N THR A 60 0.15 1.91 5.24
CA THR A 60 -0.38 1.47 3.95
C THR A 60 -1.25 2.56 3.34
N VAL A 61 -1.19 2.68 2.02
CA VAL A 61 -1.95 3.68 1.26
C VAL A 61 -2.87 2.96 0.29
N TRP A 62 -4.18 3.16 0.45
CA TRP A 62 -5.22 2.54 -0.34
C TRP A 62 -5.89 3.54 -1.26
N VAL A 63 -5.82 3.28 -2.56
CA VAL A 63 -6.26 4.22 -3.59
C VAL A 63 -7.16 3.56 -4.62
N CYS A 64 -7.83 4.39 -5.42
CA CYS A 64 -8.59 3.93 -6.56
C CYS A 64 -7.70 3.32 -7.66
N PRO A 65 -8.24 2.41 -8.50
CA PRO A 65 -7.45 1.76 -9.54
C PRO A 65 -6.89 2.75 -10.55
N GLU A 66 -5.76 2.41 -11.16
CA GLU A 66 -5.13 3.19 -12.22
C GLU A 66 -6.13 3.40 -13.38
N GLY A 67 -6.16 4.62 -13.94
CA GLY A 67 -7.12 5.02 -14.97
C GLY A 67 -8.57 5.27 -14.49
N LYS A 68 -8.94 4.86 -13.27
CA LYS A 68 -10.28 5.14 -12.68
C LYS A 68 -10.26 6.29 -11.66
N CYS A 69 -9.14 7.02 -11.58
CA CYS A 69 -9.02 8.14 -10.65
C CYS A 69 -9.84 9.34 -11.14
N ARG A 70 -10.71 9.88 -10.28
CA ARG A 70 -11.47 11.12 -10.57
C ARG A 70 -10.56 12.33 -10.85
N HIS A 71 -9.38 12.35 -10.25
CA HIS A 71 -8.40 13.43 -10.41
C HIS A 71 -7.34 13.09 -11.46
N VAL A 72 -7.67 12.20 -12.40
CA VAL A 72 -6.86 11.74 -13.54
C VAL A 72 -5.59 11.01 -13.13
N GLU A 73 -4.65 11.71 -12.49
CA GLU A 73 -3.32 11.20 -12.14
C GLU A 73 -3.05 11.18 -10.62
N GLY A 74 -4.07 11.42 -9.79
CA GLY A 74 -3.91 11.54 -8.33
C GLY A 74 -3.24 10.31 -7.70
N ASN A 75 -3.65 9.10 -8.11
CA ASN A 75 -3.03 7.85 -7.67
C ASN A 75 -1.62 7.65 -8.24
N LEU A 76 -1.37 8.00 -9.49
CA LEU A 76 -0.04 7.89 -10.10
C LEU A 76 0.98 8.79 -9.41
N ARG A 77 0.59 10.03 -9.06
CA ARG A 77 1.42 10.94 -8.27
C ARG A 77 1.66 10.43 -6.85
N ALA A 78 0.64 9.85 -6.22
CA ALA A 78 0.76 9.25 -4.90
C ALA A 78 1.73 8.05 -4.91
N ARG A 79 1.67 7.20 -5.95
CA ARG A 79 2.58 6.05 -6.12
C ARG A 79 4.04 6.50 -6.16
N LYS A 80 4.36 7.50 -7.01
CA LYS A 80 5.72 8.06 -7.10
C LYS A 80 6.22 8.64 -5.77
N ARG A 81 5.34 9.28 -4.99
CA ARG A 81 5.66 9.81 -3.65
C ARG A 81 5.94 8.69 -2.65
N VAL A 82 5.10 7.65 -2.65
CA VAL A 82 5.29 6.49 -1.78
C VAL A 82 6.59 5.77 -2.11
N GLU A 83 6.90 5.55 -3.39
CA GLU A 83 8.16 4.97 -3.83
C GLU A 83 9.37 5.80 -3.38
N ARG A 84 9.30 7.13 -3.48
CA ARG A 84 10.34 8.03 -2.96
C ARG A 84 10.54 7.87 -1.46
N VAL A 85 9.46 7.89 -0.68
CA VAL A 85 9.55 7.70 0.78
C VAL A 85 10.08 6.32 1.12
N LYS A 86 9.67 5.29 0.39
CA LYS A 86 10.16 3.93 0.56
C LYS A 86 11.68 3.84 0.38
N ALA A 87 12.20 4.46 -0.68
CA ALA A 87 13.64 4.54 -0.92
C ALA A 87 14.37 5.31 0.20
N LEU A 88 13.77 6.39 0.72
CA LEU A 88 14.31 7.12 1.87
C LEU A 88 14.36 6.25 3.13
N LEU A 89 13.29 5.48 3.41
CA LEU A 89 13.23 4.56 4.55
C LEU A 89 14.27 3.43 4.44
N GLU A 90 14.53 2.94 3.23
CA GLU A 90 15.59 1.96 2.98
C GLU A 90 16.99 2.57 3.20
N ALA A 91 17.22 3.79 2.72
CA ALA A 91 18.50 4.48 2.87
C ALA A 91 18.89 4.74 4.33
N ILE A 92 17.92 4.98 5.21
CA ILE A 92 18.15 5.19 6.65
C ILE A 92 18.12 3.89 7.47
N GLY A 93 17.92 2.73 6.84
CA GLY A 93 17.85 1.44 7.53
C GLY A 93 16.53 1.13 8.25
N PHE A 94 15.47 1.91 8.01
CA PHE A 94 14.15 1.74 8.65
C PHE A 94 13.27 0.68 7.95
N ASN A 95 13.78 0.03 6.90
CA ASN A 95 13.14 -1.00 6.10
C ASN A 95 11.86 -0.53 5.38
N GLY A 96 12.00 -0.16 4.10
CA GLY A 96 10.91 0.34 3.26
C GLY A 96 9.75 -0.65 3.07
N ARG A 97 9.89 -1.93 3.43
CA ARG A 97 8.78 -2.91 3.40
C ARG A 97 7.64 -2.54 4.34
N ARG A 98 7.88 -1.68 5.34
CA ARG A 98 6.86 -1.13 6.24
C ARG A 98 5.93 -0.13 5.56
N LEU A 99 6.27 0.39 4.39
CA LEU A 99 5.43 1.29 3.60
C LEU A 99 4.90 0.56 2.37
N THR A 100 3.57 0.43 2.28
CA THR A 100 2.89 -0.27 1.18
C THR A 100 1.87 0.61 0.48
N PHE A 101 1.59 0.31 -0.79
CA PHE A 101 0.65 1.03 -1.63
C PHE A 101 -0.18 0.03 -2.41
N PHE A 102 -1.51 0.17 -2.36
CA PHE A 102 -2.42 -0.73 -3.04
C PHE A 102 -3.51 0.03 -3.80
N ASN A 103 -3.76 -0.46 -5.01
CA ASN A 103 -4.87 -0.04 -5.85
C ASN A 103 -6.05 -0.99 -5.56
N LEU A 104 -7.14 -0.44 -5.04
CA LEU A 104 -8.33 -1.18 -4.65
C LEU A 104 -9.55 -0.70 -5.42
N ILE A 105 -10.39 -1.64 -5.82
CA ILE A 105 -11.71 -1.33 -6.36
C ILE A 105 -12.57 -0.78 -5.19
N PRO A 106 -13.37 0.28 -5.41
CA PRO A 106 -14.26 0.79 -4.38
C PRO A 106 -15.14 -0.31 -3.76
N GLY A 107 -15.13 -0.40 -2.42
CA GLY A 107 -15.90 -1.40 -1.69
C GLY A 107 -15.34 -2.83 -1.71
N ASP A 108 -14.16 -3.07 -2.28
CA ASP A 108 -13.54 -4.40 -2.31
C ASP A 108 -12.94 -4.79 -0.94
N LEU A 109 -13.80 -5.34 -0.10
CA LEU A 109 -13.46 -5.83 1.23
C LEU A 109 -12.62 -7.10 1.23
N ALA A 110 -12.70 -7.91 0.18
CA ALA A 110 -11.93 -9.15 0.09
C ALA A 110 -10.45 -8.82 -0.06
N SER A 111 -10.12 -7.98 -1.06
CA SER A 111 -8.76 -7.51 -1.25
C SER A 111 -8.22 -6.75 -0.03
N ALA A 112 -9.06 -5.98 0.67
CA ALA A 112 -8.67 -5.31 1.90
C ALA A 112 -8.26 -6.30 3.01
N SER A 113 -9.02 -7.39 3.19
CA SER A 113 -8.69 -8.45 4.15
C SER A 113 -7.36 -9.12 3.80
N ASP A 114 -7.17 -9.49 2.53
CA ASP A 114 -5.95 -10.14 2.06
C ASP A 114 -4.71 -9.25 2.27
N ILE A 115 -4.85 -7.94 2.05
CA ILE A 115 -3.79 -6.97 2.30
C ILE A 115 -3.44 -6.90 3.79
N LEU A 116 -4.44 -6.87 4.68
CA LEU A 116 -4.21 -6.80 6.12
C LEU A 116 -3.49 -8.07 6.63
N GLU A 117 -3.89 -9.24 6.14
CA GLU A 117 -3.20 -10.50 6.43
C GLU A 117 -1.76 -10.51 5.88
N GLY A 118 -1.57 -10.02 4.66
CA GLY A 118 -0.24 -9.88 4.04
C GLY A 118 0.68 -8.95 4.83
N ILE A 119 0.16 -7.86 5.40
CA ILE A 119 0.93 -6.94 6.26
C ILE A 119 1.36 -7.65 7.54
N VAL A 120 0.47 -8.42 8.18
CA VAL A 120 0.82 -9.21 9.38
C VAL A 120 1.91 -10.24 9.07
N ALA A 121 1.81 -10.93 7.92
CA ALA A 121 2.86 -11.85 7.47
C ALA A 121 4.20 -11.11 7.27
N THR A 122 4.16 -9.88 6.75
CA THR A 122 5.36 -9.04 6.58
C THR A 122 6.00 -8.68 7.92
N PHE A 123 5.19 -8.34 8.93
CA PHE A 123 5.72 -8.06 10.27
C PHE A 123 6.44 -9.26 10.89
N ASN A 124 5.88 -10.47 10.73
CA ASN A 124 6.52 -11.69 11.22
C ASN A 124 7.90 -11.92 10.59
N ILE A 125 8.09 -11.51 9.34
CA ILE A 125 9.37 -11.61 8.63
C ILE A 125 10.36 -10.52 9.11
N ILE A 126 9.90 -9.28 9.27
CA ILE A 126 10.76 -8.14 9.62
C ILE A 126 11.26 -8.23 11.06
N ASP A 127 10.40 -8.67 11.99
CA ASP A 127 10.71 -8.72 13.42
C ASP A 127 11.43 -10.02 13.86
N GLY A 128 11.77 -10.91 12.92
CA GLY A 128 12.61 -12.09 13.19
C GLY A 128 11.88 -13.38 13.62
N GLY A 129 10.70 -13.67 13.07
CA GLY A 129 10.09 -15.01 13.13
C GLY A 129 10.86 -16.05 12.29
N PRO A 130 10.74 -17.37 12.59
CA PRO A 130 11.74 -18.37 12.20
C PRO A 130 12.06 -18.35 10.72
N SER A 131 13.35 -18.29 10.44
CA SER A 131 14.02 -18.27 9.15
C SER A 131 13.75 -19.54 8.34
N LYS A 132 12.52 -19.72 7.84
CA LYS A 132 12.18 -20.66 6.76
C LYS A 132 10.98 -20.13 5.98
N VAL A 133 11.20 -19.06 5.22
CA VAL A 133 10.37 -18.81 4.02
C VAL A 133 11.31 -18.70 2.82
N SER A 134 11.90 -19.83 2.46
CA SER A 134 12.43 -20.05 1.12
C SER A 134 11.24 -20.01 0.14
N GLY A 135 11.12 -18.95 -0.65
CA GLY A 135 10.31 -18.99 -1.87
C GLY A 135 8.92 -18.36 -1.87
N CYS A 136 8.52 -17.51 -0.91
CA CYS A 136 7.24 -16.80 -1.05
C CYS A 136 7.37 -15.53 -1.90
N CYS A 137 7.08 -15.67 -3.19
CA CYS A 137 6.66 -14.58 -4.06
C CYS A 137 5.52 -13.80 -3.38
N PHE A 138 5.75 -12.53 -3.12
CA PHE A 138 4.76 -11.63 -2.56
C PHE A 138 3.64 -11.39 -3.59
N PRO A 139 2.36 -11.68 -3.32
CA PRO A 139 1.27 -11.44 -4.27
C PRO A 139 0.86 -9.95 -4.36
N GLY A 140 1.80 -9.03 -4.15
CA GLY A 140 1.58 -7.58 -4.24
C GLY A 140 2.63 -6.81 -5.04
N ASN A 141 3.73 -7.47 -5.42
CA ASN A 141 4.72 -6.92 -6.36
C ASN A 141 4.69 -7.64 -7.72
N ALA A 142 3.81 -8.63 -7.88
CA ALA A 142 3.35 -9.00 -9.20
C ALA A 142 2.57 -7.79 -9.70
N ALA A 143 3.12 -7.13 -10.71
CA ALA A 143 2.29 -6.44 -11.69
C ALA A 143 1.08 -7.34 -11.92
N LEU A 144 -0.11 -6.91 -11.46
CA LEU A 144 -1.34 -7.43 -11.99
C LEU A 144 -1.16 -7.28 -13.49
N LYS A 145 -0.93 -8.39 -14.18
CA LYS A 145 -1.19 -8.49 -15.61
C LYS A 145 -2.69 -8.22 -15.71
N ILE A 146 -3.03 -6.94 -15.74
CA ILE A 146 -4.23 -6.47 -16.41
C ILE A 146 -4.02 -6.99 -17.82
N GLN A 147 -4.61 -8.14 -18.14
CA GLN A 147 -4.85 -8.49 -19.52
C GLN A 147 -5.69 -7.34 -20.06
N SER A 148 -5.02 -6.39 -20.70
CA SER A 148 -5.64 -5.38 -21.53
C SER A 148 -6.45 -6.12 -22.60
N PRO A 149 -7.77 -5.90 -22.71
CA PRO A 149 -8.55 -6.46 -23.81
C PRO A 149 -8.25 -5.75 -25.15
N PHE A 150 -7.39 -4.73 -25.15
CA PHE A 150 -6.95 -4.04 -26.35
C PHE A 150 -5.52 -4.40 -26.68
N GLY A 151 -5.36 -5.43 -27.51
CA GLY A 151 -4.17 -5.61 -28.32
C GLY A 151 -4.14 -4.55 -29.42
N SER A 152 -3.14 -3.67 -29.38
CA SER A 152 -2.54 -3.15 -30.61
C SER A 152 -1.10 -2.73 -30.31
N ASN A 153 -0.19 -3.36 -31.04
CA ASN A 153 1.24 -3.14 -31.02
C ASN A 153 1.56 -1.77 -31.62
N HIS A 154 2.18 -0.87 -30.86
CA HIS A 154 3.02 0.15 -31.45
C HIS A 154 4.34 0.24 -30.69
N SER A 155 5.36 -0.36 -31.30
CA SER A 155 6.77 -0.15 -30.99
C SER A 155 7.17 1.28 -31.36
N ILE A 156 7.53 2.09 -30.38
CA ILE A 156 8.25 3.35 -30.62
C ILE A 156 9.69 3.11 -30.16
N GLN A 157 10.57 2.87 -31.15
CA GLN A 157 12.02 2.90 -30.98
C GLN A 157 12.43 4.33 -30.61
N THR A 158 13.11 4.49 -29.47
CA THR A 158 13.80 5.73 -29.13
C THR A 158 15.21 5.67 -29.69
N ASP A 159 15.43 6.26 -30.86
CA ASP A 159 16.76 6.63 -31.35
C ASP A 159 17.20 7.89 -30.60
N PHE A 160 18.21 7.72 -29.73
CA PHE A 160 18.98 8.83 -29.18
C PHE A 160 19.99 9.27 -30.25
N ARG A 161 19.86 10.52 -30.70
CA ARG A 161 20.93 11.31 -31.32
C ARG A 161 21.05 12.62 -30.56
#